data_AF-A0A936TXI4-F1
#
_entry.id   AF-A0A936TXI4-F1
#
_cell.length_a   1.000
_cell.length_b   1.000
_cell.length_c   1.000
_cell.angle_alpha   90.00
_cell.angle_beta   90.00
_cell.angle_gamma   90.00
#
_symmetry.space_group_name_H-M   'P 1'
#
loop_
_entity.id
_entity.type
_entity.pdbx_description
1 polymer ?
#
loop_
_entity_poly.entity_id
_entity_poly.type
_entity_poly.pdbx_seq_one_letter_code
_entity_poly.pdbx_strand_id
1 'polypeptide(L)'
;MRTTVTLDDDLLADVEQLSGIRDRSQLLREALLEMRHRLASQRLALLAGTEPDVLASPRRRPPHFVSEPAATPYRAKKRSKAKS
;
A
#
# COMPACT_ATOMS: atom_id res chain seq x y z
N MET A 1 -14.92 -27.02 -6.66
CA MET A 1 -15.56 -27.93 -5.67
C MET A 1 -16.94 -27.37 -5.35
N ARG A 2 -17.96 -28.22 -5.18
CA ARG A 2 -19.29 -27.79 -4.72
C ARG A 2 -19.45 -28.23 -3.28
N THR A 3 -19.81 -27.29 -2.41
CA THR A 3 -19.99 -27.52 -0.98
C THR A 3 -21.23 -26.80 -0.50
N THR A 4 -21.91 -27.40 0.47
CA THR A 4 -23.06 -26.81 1.16
C THR A 4 -22.60 -26.38 2.54
N VAL A 5 -22.86 -25.13 2.90
CA VAL A 5 -22.50 -24.54 4.19
C VAL A 5 -23.72 -23.82 4.73
N THR A 6 -23.96 -23.98 6.03
CA THR A 6 -24.98 -23.25 6.78
C THR A 6 -24.41 -21.92 7.22
N LEU A 7 -25.11 -20.83 6.93
CA LEU A 7 -24.70 -19.46 7.25
C LEU A 7 -25.84 -18.76 7.97
N ASP A 8 -25.51 -17.75 8.75
CA ASP A 8 -26.49 -16.85 9.34
C ASP A 8 -27.02 -15.90 8.25
N ASP A 9 -28.35 -15.86 8.08
CA ASP A 9 -29.01 -15.08 7.03
C ASP A 9 -28.91 -13.57 7.27
N ASP A 10 -28.92 -13.13 8.54
CA ASP A 10 -28.82 -11.72 8.89
C ASP A 10 -27.41 -11.21 8.57
N LEU A 11 -26.39 -12.00 8.96
CA LEU A 11 -25.00 -11.71 8.62
C LEU A 11 -24.78 -11.69 7.10
N LEU A 12 -25.39 -12.61 6.37
CA LEU A 12 -25.27 -12.66 4.92
C LEU A 12 -25.89 -11.42 4.28
N ALA A 13 -27.09 -11.01 4.71
CA ALA A 13 -27.77 -9.82 4.21
C ALA A 13 -26.95 -8.54 4.47
N ASP A 14 -26.41 -8.38 5.68
CA ASP A 14 -25.56 -7.25 6.04
C ASP A 14 -24.32 -7.16 5.13
N VAL A 15 -23.65 -8.30 4.93
CA VAL A 15 -22.44 -8.36 4.10
C VAL A 15 -22.76 -8.14 2.62
N GLU A 16 -23.87 -8.66 2.11
CA GLU A 16 -24.33 -8.38 0.74
C GLU A 16 -24.62 -6.89 0.55
N GLN A 17 -25.24 -6.23 1.54
CA GLN A 17 -25.51 -4.80 1.50
C GLN A 17 -24.22 -3.96 1.54
N LEU A 18 -23.26 -4.32 2.40
CA LEU A 18 -22.00 -3.60 2.56
C LEU A 18 -21.04 -3.79 1.38
N SER A 19 -20.96 -5.02 0.85
CA SER A 19 -20.07 -5.35 -0.28
C SER A 19 -20.66 -5.01 -1.64
N GLY A 20 -21.99 -4.93 -1.75
CA GLY A 20 -22.71 -4.81 -3.02
C GLY A 20 -22.70 -6.09 -3.87
N ILE A 21 -22.13 -7.19 -3.36
CA ILE A 21 -22.05 -8.47 -4.08
C ILE A 21 -23.29 -9.29 -3.75
N ARG A 22 -24.10 -9.59 -4.77
CA ARG A 22 -25.33 -10.40 -4.64
C ARG A 22 -25.13 -11.88 -4.98
N ASP A 23 -24.05 -12.23 -5.67
CA ASP A 23 -23.73 -13.63 -5.91
C ASP A 23 -23.04 -14.22 -4.68
N ARG A 24 -23.71 -15.14 -4.00
CA ARG A 24 -23.20 -15.80 -2.79
C ARG A 24 -21.88 -16.54 -3.01
N SER A 25 -21.68 -17.12 -4.20
CA SER A 25 -20.44 -17.84 -4.52
C SER A 25 -19.26 -16.86 -4.61
N GLN A 26 -19.46 -15.75 -5.31
CA GLN A 26 -18.50 -14.65 -5.37
C GLN A 26 -18.26 -14.06 -3.98
N LEU A 27 -19.31 -13.80 -3.20
CA LEU A 27 -19.19 -13.22 -1.87
C LEU A 27 -18.32 -14.08 -0.94
N LEU A 28 -18.58 -15.39 -0.91
CA LEU A 28 -17.78 -16.33 -0.12
C LEU A 28 -16.32 -16.38 -0.58
N ARG A 29 -16.09 -16.33 -1.91
CA ARG A 29 -14.73 -16.30 -2.46
C ARG A 29 -13.98 -15.05 -2.01
N GLU A 30 -14.59 -13.88 -2.14
CA GLU A 30 -13.97 -12.61 -1.73
C GLU A 30 -13.74 -12.56 -0.22
N ALA A 31 -14.69 -13.03 0.59
CA ALA A 31 -14.52 -13.12 2.04
C ALA A 31 -13.31 -13.98 2.45
N LEU A 32 -13.08 -15.12 1.79
CA LEU A 32 -11.93 -15.98 2.04
C LEU A 32 -10.61 -15.34 1.57
N LEU A 33 -10.62 -14.62 0.44
CA LEU A 33 -9.45 -13.89 -0.04
C LEU A 33 -9.07 -12.77 0.91
N GLU A 34 -10.04 -11.99 1.38
CA GLU A 34 -9.82 -10.92 2.36
C GLU A 34 -9.31 -11.47 3.69
N MET A 35 -9.87 -12.58 4.17
CA MET A 35 -9.36 -13.26 5.35
C MET A 35 -7.90 -13.71 5.16
N ARG A 36 -7.55 -14.26 4.00
CA ARG A 36 -6.17 -14.63 3.66
C ARG A 36 -5.24 -13.42 3.69
N HIS A 37 -5.63 -12.32 3.06
CA HIS A 37 -4.84 -11.09 3.03
C HIS A 37 -4.58 -10.55 4.44
N ARG A 38 -5.62 -10.51 5.28
CA ARG A 38 -5.51 -10.08 6.68
C ARG A 38 -4.57 -10.97 7.50
N LEU A 39 -4.66 -12.29 7.34
CA LEU A 39 -3.78 -13.23 8.05
C LEU A 39 -2.34 -13.13 7.57
N ALA A 40 -2.14 -12.98 6.25
CA ALA A 40 -0.81 -12.79 5.68
C ALA A 40 -0.16 -11.50 6.18
N SER A 41 -0.88 -10.38 6.20
CA SER A 41 -0.35 -9.11 6.71
C SER A 41 0.03 -9.19 8.18
N GLN A 42 -0.78 -9.85 9.02
CA GLN A 42 -0.44 -10.09 10.43
C GLN A 42 0.84 -10.92 10.58
N ARG A 43 0.99 -12.00 9.81
CA ARG A 43 2.20 -12.83 9.83
C ARG A 43 3.43 -12.03 9.39
N LEU A 44 3.31 -11.25 8.32
CA LEU A 44 4.41 -10.38 7.85
C LEU A 44 4.77 -9.30 8.87
N ALA A 45 3.78 -8.71 9.55
CA ALA A 45 4.03 -7.73 10.60
C ALA A 45 4.80 -8.33 11.79
N LEU A 46 4.49 -9.58 12.18
CA LEU A 46 5.22 -10.30 13.23
C LEU A 46 6.68 -10.58 12.85
N LEU A 47 6.97 -10.72 11.56
CA LEU A 47 8.34 -10.87 11.08
C LEU A 47 9.14 -9.56 11.17
N ALA A 48 8.53 -8.40 11.46
CA ALA A 48 9.24 -7.15 11.80
C ALA A 48 10.42 -6.75 10.88
N GLY A 49 10.43 -7.18 9.61
CA GLY A 49 11.57 -6.96 8.71
C GLY A 49 12.81 -7.80 9.05
N THR A 50 12.65 -9.02 9.55
CA THR A 50 13.71 -10.00 9.88
C THR A 50 14.58 -10.44 8.71
N GLU A 51 14.44 -9.82 7.54
CA GLU A 51 15.25 -10.10 6.36
C GLU A 51 16.28 -8.97 6.21
N PRO A 52 17.48 -9.10 6.83
CA PRO A 52 18.46 -8.02 6.92
C PRO A 52 19.07 -7.63 5.57
N ASP A 53 19.08 -8.56 4.62
CA ASP A 53 19.65 -8.38 3.28
C ASP A 53 18.62 -7.90 2.25
N VAL A 54 17.40 -7.53 2.66
CA VAL A 54 16.39 -6.97 1.75
C VAL A 54 16.84 -5.61 1.24
N LEU A 55 17.09 -5.57 -0.07
CA LEU A 55 17.29 -4.33 -0.80
C LEU A 55 15.93 -3.68 -1.07
N ALA A 56 15.68 -2.53 -0.44
CA ALA A 56 14.48 -1.75 -0.72
C ALA A 56 14.41 -1.36 -2.20
N SER A 57 13.26 -1.59 -2.84
CA SER A 57 13.03 -1.15 -4.23
C SER A 57 13.25 0.38 -4.34
N PRO A 58 13.87 0.87 -5.44
CA PRO A 58 14.03 2.30 -5.65
C PRO A 58 12.70 3.04 -5.54
N ARG A 59 12.67 4.14 -4.78
CA ARG A 59 11.47 5.01 -4.72
C ARG A 59 11.26 5.66 -6.08
N ARG A 60 10.11 5.42 -6.72
CA ARG A 60 9.69 6.21 -7.89
C ARG A 60 9.45 7.64 -7.42
N ARG A 61 10.36 8.56 -7.77
CA ARG A 61 10.13 9.99 -7.59
C ARG A 61 9.23 10.47 -8.74
N PRO A 62 8.20 11.30 -8.48
CA PRO A 62 7.50 11.96 -9.57
C PRO A 62 8.54 12.74 -10.40
N PRO A 63 8.39 12.80 -11.74
CA PRO A 63 9.24 13.67 -12.54
C PRO A 63 9.14 15.09 -11.98
N HIS A 64 10.28 15.77 -11.88
CA HIS A 64 10.32 17.18 -11.53
C HIS A 64 9.49 17.92 -12.58
N PHE A 65 8.28 18.33 -12.22
CA PHE A 65 7.43 19.09 -13.13
C PHE A 65 8.14 20.41 -13.42
N VAL A 66 8.25 20.77 -14.70
CA VAL A 66 9.06 21.89 -15.20
C VAL A 66 8.50 23.27 -14.79
N SER A 67 7.50 23.31 -13.89
CA SER A 67 6.90 24.52 -13.34
C SER A 67 7.31 24.85 -11.90
N GLU A 68 8.20 24.08 -11.26
CA GLU A 68 8.89 24.57 -10.07
C GLU A 68 9.89 25.66 -10.49
N PRO A 69 9.73 26.94 -10.07
CA PRO A 69 10.71 27.96 -10.38
C PRO A 69 12.03 27.51 -9.78
N ALA A 70 13.05 27.36 -10.64
CA ALA A 70 14.38 26.91 -10.26
C ALA A 70 14.76 27.56 -8.92
N ALA A 71 14.90 26.73 -7.89
CA ALA A 71 15.33 27.18 -6.57
C ALA A 71 16.52 28.11 -6.78
N THR A 72 16.33 29.38 -6.41
CA THR A 72 17.26 30.47 -6.68
C THR A 72 18.65 30.01 -6.24
N PRO A 73 19.68 29.99 -7.11
CA PRO A 73 20.97 29.55 -6.66
C PRO A 73 21.44 30.57 -5.63
N TYR A 74 21.50 30.10 -4.39
CA TYR A 74 22.06 30.79 -3.25
C TYR A 74 23.34 31.52 -3.66
N ARG A 75 23.31 32.86 -3.55
CA ARG A 75 24.41 33.78 -3.88
C ARG A 75 25.59 33.52 -2.96
N ALA A 76 26.51 32.65 -3.36
CA ALA A 76 27.78 32.47 -2.68
C ALA A 76 28.54 33.81 -2.67
N LYS A 77 28.84 34.30 -1.46
CA LYS A 77 29.51 35.58 -1.20
C LYS A 77 30.89 35.62 -1.86
N LYS A 78 31.19 36.75 -2.51
CA LYS A 78 32.53 37.14 -2.98
C LYS A 78 33.54 36.93 -1.85
N ARG A 79 34.50 36.00 -2.01
CA ARG A 79 35.74 36.03 -1.23
C ARG A 79 36.74 36.86 -2.00
N SER A 80 36.80 38.14 -1.64
CA SER A 80 37.95 39.01 -1.84
C SER A 80 39.16 38.47 -1.05
N LYS A 81 40.28 38.21 -1.72
CA LYS A 81 41.67 38.43 -1.25
C LYS A 81 42.53 38.50 -2.54
N ALA A 82 43.02 39.66 -2.97
CA ALA A 82 44.14 40.44 -2.45
C ALA A 82 45.51 39.77 -2.70
N LYS A 83 46.27 40.37 -3.63
CA LYS A 83 47.74 40.53 -3.71
C LYS A 83 48.62 39.34 -3.30
N SER A 84 49.48 38.87 -4.21
CA SER A 84 50.84 39.40 -4.47
C SER A 84 51.42 38.76 -5.71
#